data_AF-A0AAW6SZM7-F1
#
_entry.id   AF-A0AAW6SZM7-F1
#
_cell.length_a   1.000
_cell.length_b   1.000
_cell.length_c   1.000
_cell.angle_alpha   90.00
_cell.angle_beta   90.00
_cell.angle_gamma   90.00
#
_symmetry.space_group_name_H-M   'P 1'
#
loop_
_entity.id
_entity.type
_entity.pdbx_description
1 polymer ?
#
loop_
_entity_poly.entity_id
_entity_poly.type
_entity_poly.pdbx_seq_one_letter_code
_entity_poly.pdbx_strand_id
1 'polypeptide(L)'
;MKFIRIFIYSLITPVLSILYAGLLISAILSILGAILRTFGFEQIKMSIWNGIDLPVVLSIPVSLIFSSLLFICSKYIKRSIQFCTSKLRF
;
A
#
# COMPACT_ATOMS: atom_id res chain seq x y z
N MET A 1 18.58 -20.70 -21.51
CA MET A 1 17.42 -20.21 -20.72
C MET A 1 17.75 -19.57 -19.36
N LYS A 2 18.95 -19.74 -18.76
CA LYS A 2 19.30 -19.08 -17.48
C LYS A 2 19.39 -17.55 -17.59
N PHE A 3 20.04 -17.03 -18.64
CA PHE A 3 20.18 -15.59 -18.88
C PHE A 3 18.85 -14.82 -19.01
N ILE A 4 17.86 -15.36 -19.75
CA ILE A 4 16.51 -14.75 -19.86
C ILE A 4 15.85 -14.62 -18.48
N ARG A 5 15.98 -15.63 -17.61
CA ARG A 5 15.35 -15.59 -16.27
C ARG A 5 16.01 -14.52 -15.39
N ILE A 6 17.34 -14.42 -15.43
CA ILE A 6 18.11 -13.40 -14.69
C ILE A 6 17.69 -12.00 -15.14
N PHE A 7 17.55 -11.78 -16.45
CA PHE A 7 17.12 -10.51 -17.01
C PHE A 7 15.70 -10.13 -16.55
N ILE A 8 14.76 -11.07 -16.61
CA ILE A 8 13.38 -10.87 -16.15
C ILE A 8 13.33 -10.58 -14.64
N TYR A 9 14.06 -11.34 -13.81
CA TYR A 9 14.12 -11.09 -12.37
C TYR A 9 14.75 -9.72 -12.05
N SER A 10 15.78 -9.32 -12.79
CA SER A 10 16.41 -8.01 -12.66
C SER A 10 15.41 -6.88 -12.96
N LEU A 11 14.57 -7.05 -13.98
CA LEU A 11 13.55 -6.06 -14.34
C LEU A 11 12.37 -6.02 -13.36
N ILE A 12 11.97 -7.16 -12.80
CA ILE A 12 10.85 -7.29 -11.84
C ILE A 12 11.22 -6.70 -10.47
N THR A 13 12.47 -6.79 -10.07
CA THR A 13 12.95 -6.32 -8.76
C THR A 13 12.66 -4.82 -8.50
N PRO A 14 13.03 -3.86 -9.38
CA PRO A 14 12.72 -2.45 -9.17
C PRO A 14 11.21 -2.18 -9.19
N VAL A 15 10.45 -2.86 -10.06
CA VAL A 15 9.00 -2.72 -10.13
C VAL A 15 8.33 -3.13 -8.81
N LEU A 16 8.71 -4.30 -8.25
CA LEU A 16 8.20 -4.71 -6.94
C LEU A 16 8.67 -3.78 -5.81
N SER A 17 9.89 -3.24 -5.90
CA SER A 17 10.40 -2.31 -4.89
C SER A 17 9.61 -1.00 -4.86
N ILE A 18 9.28 -0.45 -6.02
CA ILE A 18 8.46 0.76 -6.14
C ILE A 18 7.04 0.47 -5.63
N LEU A 19 6.47 -0.69 -5.98
CA LEU A 19 5.16 -1.11 -5.49
C LEU A 19 5.13 -1.24 -3.96
N TYR A 20 6.17 -1.82 -3.35
CA TYR A 20 6.29 -1.92 -1.90
C TYR A 20 6.38 -0.54 -1.23
N ALA A 21 7.21 0.36 -1.77
CA ALA A 21 7.32 1.72 -1.27
C ALA A 21 6.00 2.47 -1.39
N GLY A 22 5.30 2.34 -2.53
CA GLY A 22 3.99 2.92 -2.77
C GLY A 22 2.95 2.46 -1.75
N LEU A 23 2.87 1.16 -1.47
CA LEU A 23 1.92 0.62 -0.49
C LEU A 23 2.20 1.10 0.94
N LEU A 24 3.47 1.22 1.34
CA LEU A 24 3.84 1.77 2.64
C LEU A 24 3.43 3.25 2.74
N ILE A 25 3.74 4.03 1.71
CA ILE A 25 3.36 5.45 1.64
C ILE A 25 1.85 5.60 1.71
N SER A 26 1.08 4.80 0.94
CA SER A 26 -0.38 4.80 0.99
C SER A 26 -0.94 4.43 2.36
N ALA A 27 -0.35 3.45 3.05
CA ALA A 27 -0.76 3.08 4.41
C ALA A 27 -0.55 4.25 5.40
N ILE A 28 0.61 4.91 5.32
CA ILE A 28 0.93 6.08 6.13
C ILE A 28 -0.05 7.22 5.83
N LEU A 29 -0.29 7.53 4.54
CA LEU A 29 -1.26 8.56 4.14
C LEU A 29 -2.67 8.24 4.61
N SER A 30 -3.09 6.98 4.60
CA SER A 30 -4.41 6.56 5.10
C SER A 30 -4.56 6.84 6.60
N ILE A 31 -3.54 6.55 7.40
CA ILE A 31 -3.52 6.83 8.85
C ILE A 31 -3.52 8.34 9.08
N LEU A 32 -2.67 9.08 8.37
CA LEU A 32 -2.61 10.55 8.45
C LEU A 32 -3.94 11.19 8.07
N GLY A 33 -4.57 10.74 6.98
CA GLY A 33 -5.88 11.23 6.54
C GLY A 33 -6.98 10.99 7.58
N ALA A 34 -6.95 9.83 8.25
CA ALA A 34 -7.87 9.54 9.34
C ALA A 34 -7.66 10.48 10.54
N ILE A 35 -6.40 10.69 10.95
CA ILE A 35 -6.03 11.58 12.06
C ILE A 35 -6.45 13.02 11.75
N LEU A 36 -6.10 13.53 10.57
CA LEU A 36 -6.39 14.91 10.17
C LEU A 36 -7.90 15.19 10.14
N ARG A 37 -8.69 14.20 9.72
CA ARG A 37 -10.15 14.24 9.73
C ARG A 37 -10.73 14.25 11.15
N THR A 38 -10.15 13.50 12.10
CA THR A 38 -10.57 13.57 13.52
C THR A 38 -10.19 14.88 14.22
N PHE A 39 -9.15 15.58 13.78
CA PHE A 39 -8.74 16.88 14.33
C PHE A 39 -9.57 18.06 13.81
N GLY A 40 -10.65 17.82 13.06
CA GLY A 40 -11.61 18.86 12.65
C GLY A 40 -11.31 19.51 11.29
N PHE A 41 -10.40 18.96 10.48
CA PHE A 41 -10.29 19.33 9.07
C PHE A 41 -11.45 18.71 8.26
N GLU A 42 -12.64 19.31 8.38
CA GLU A 42 -13.85 18.92 7.63
C GLU A 42 -13.74 19.15 6.11
N GLN A 43 -12.68 19.82 5.64
CA GLN A 43 -12.40 19.97 4.20
C GLN A 43 -12.04 18.63 3.52
N ILE A 44 -11.59 17.62 4.27
CA ILE A 44 -11.30 16.28 3.73
C ILE A 44 -12.60 15.47 3.77
N LYS A 45 -13.51 15.82 2.86
CA LYS A 45 -14.73 15.04 2.61
C LYS A 45 -14.36 13.74 1.90
N MET A 46 -14.55 12.63 2.59
CA MET A 46 -14.46 11.29 2.03
C MET A 46 -15.90 10.84 1.73
N SER A 47 -16.28 10.81 0.46
CA SER A 47 -17.59 10.36 0.00
C SER A 47 -17.51 8.87 -0.36
N ILE A 48 -18.42 8.05 0.16
CA ILE A 48 -18.54 6.64 -0.26
C ILE A 48 -19.07 6.54 -1.69
N TRP A 49 -19.89 7.52 -2.08
CA TRP A 49 -20.56 7.66 -3.36
C TRP A 49 -20.91 9.14 -3.59
N ASN A 50 -21.24 9.53 -4.82
CA ASN A 50 -21.69 10.89 -5.12
C ASN A 50 -22.91 11.26 -4.27
N GLY A 51 -22.76 12.24 -3.38
CA GLY A 51 -23.81 12.74 -2.49
C GLY A 51 -23.96 11.99 -1.17
N ILE A 52 -23.16 10.95 -0.89
CA ILE A 52 -23.19 10.23 0.39
C ILE A 52 -21.90 10.54 1.16
N ASP A 53 -21.97 11.56 2.00
CA ASP A 53 -20.91 11.94 2.92
C ASP A 53 -20.75 10.85 3.98
N LEU A 54 -19.55 10.29 4.11
CA LEU A 54 -19.28 9.31 5.15
C LEU A 54 -19.24 10.02 6.51
N PRO A 55 -19.95 9.54 7.55
CA PRO A 55 -19.88 10.15 8.88
C PRO A 55 -18.50 9.94 9.51
N VAL A 56 -18.03 10.94 10.29
CA VAL A 56 -16.69 10.98 10.91
C VAL A 56 -16.39 9.74 11.79
N VAL A 57 -17.44 9.13 12.35
CA VAL A 57 -17.34 7.94 13.20
C VAL A 57 -16.84 6.71 12.43
N LEU A 58 -17.12 6.61 11.12
CA LEU A 58 -16.71 5.48 10.28
C LEU A 58 -15.33 5.67 9.63
N SER A 59 -14.76 6.88 9.60
CA SER A 59 -13.44 7.11 8.99
C SER A 59 -12.31 6.35 9.67
N ILE A 60 -12.37 6.23 11.01
CA ILE A 60 -11.35 5.54 11.80
C ILE A 60 -11.38 4.03 11.53
N PRO A 61 -12.49 3.29 11.71
CA PRO A 61 -12.50 1.85 11.45
C PRO A 61 -12.20 1.52 9.98
N VAL A 62 -12.70 2.31 9.03
CA VAL A 62 -12.44 2.08 7.60
C VAL A 62 -10.97 2.27 7.26
N SER A 63 -10.34 3.34 7.72
CA SER A 63 -8.90 3.58 7.47
C SER A 63 -8.01 2.54 8.14
N LEU A 64 -8.41 2.02 9.31
CA LEU A 64 -7.69 0.97 10.03
C LEU A 64 -7.76 -0.37 9.27
N ILE A 65 -8.95 -0.71 8.74
CA ILE A 65 -9.12 -1.88 7.86
C ILE A 65 -8.28 -1.73 6.59
N PHE A 66 -8.33 -0.56 5.94
CA PHE A 66 -7.57 -0.31 4.71
C PHE A 66 -6.06 -0.35 4.94
N SER A 67 -5.57 0.26 6.01
CA SER A 67 -4.16 0.22 6.40
C SER A 67 -3.71 -1.19 6.73
N SER A 68 -4.55 -1.98 7.42
CA SER A 68 -4.23 -3.38 7.74
C SER A 68 -4.16 -4.23 6.46
N LEU A 69 -5.07 -4.01 5.51
CA LEU A 69 -5.05 -4.67 4.20
C LEU A 69 -3.77 -4.33 3.42
N LEU A 70 -3.42 -3.04 3.35
CA LEU A 70 -2.20 -2.56 2.70
C LEU A 70 -0.94 -3.13 3.36
N PHE A 71 -0.93 -3.24 4.69
CA PHE A 71 0.17 -3.83 5.43
C PHE A 71 0.34 -5.32 5.14
N ILE A 72 -0.77 -6.07 5.05
CA ILE A 72 -0.76 -7.48 4.64
C ILE A 72 -0.21 -7.60 3.21
N CYS A 73 -0.70 -6.81 2.26
CA CYS A 73 -0.20 -6.78 0.87
C CYS A 73 1.31 -6.49 0.81
N SER A 74 1.78 -5.51 1.58
CA SER A 74 3.20 -5.17 1.73
C SER A 74 4.04 -6.37 2.17
N LYS A 75 3.56 -7.15 3.15
CA LYS A 75 4.25 -8.36 3.65
C LYS A 75 4.39 -9.43 2.56
N TYR A 76 3.35 -9.64 1.75
CA TYR A 76 3.41 -10.58 0.61
C TYR A 76 4.38 -10.10 -0.47
N ILE A 77 4.40 -8.81 -0.79
CA ILE A 77 5.32 -8.24 -1.78
C ILE A 77 6.77 -8.34 -1.31
N LYS A 78 7.05 -8.05 -0.03
CA LYS A 78 8.38 -8.24 0.56
C LYS A 78 8.89 -9.68 0.40
N ARG A 79 8.00 -10.67 0.62
CA ARG A 79 8.32 -12.09 0.42
C ARG A 79 8.60 -12.41 -1.05
N SER A 80 7.85 -11.80 -1.97
CA SER A 80 8.06 -11.95 -3.42
C SER A 80 9.36 -11.31 -3.91
N ILE A 81 9.74 -10.14 -3.36
CA ILE A 81 11.04 -9.50 -3.61
C ILE A 81 12.15 -10.44 -3.14
N GLN A 82 12.09 -10.89 -1.89
CA GLN A 82 13.11 -11.76 -1.30
C GLN A 82 13.27 -13.06 -2.10
N PHE A 83 12.18 -13.63 -2.62
CA PHE A 83 12.23 -14.77 -3.52
C PHE A 83 12.95 -14.45 -4.84
N CYS A 84 12.61 -13.34 -5.51
CA CYS A 84 13.30 -12.92 -6.74
C CYS A 84 14.78 -12.63 -6.51
N THR A 85 15.13 -11.89 -5.45
CA THR A 85 16.52 -11.56 -5.12
C THR A 85 17.32 -12.81 -4.76
N SER A 86 16.72 -13.79 -4.07
CA SER A 86 17.39 -15.06 -3.77
C SER A 86 17.75 -15.85 -5.03
N LYS A 87 16.90 -15.81 -6.06
CA LYS A 87 17.16 -16.43 -7.37
C LYS A 87 18.17 -15.67 -8.24
N LEU A 88 18.34 -14.37 -8.01
CA LEU A 88 19.33 -13.53 -8.69
C LEU A 88 20.74 -13.66 -8.08
N ARG A 89 20.83 -14.13 -6.83
CA ARG A 89 22.10 -14.26 -6.10
C ARG A 89 22.83 -15.59 -6.35
N PHE A 90 22.31 -16.44 -7.24
CA PHE A 90 22.87 -17.72 -7.68
C PHE A 90 23.32 -17.68 -9.13
#